data_AF-A0A661E212-F1
#
_entry.id   AF-A0A661E212-F1
#
_cell.length_a   1.000
_cell.length_b   1.000
_cell.length_c   1.000
_cell.angle_alpha   90.00
_cell.angle_beta   90.00
_cell.angle_gamma   90.00
#
_symmetry.space_group_name_H-M   'P 1'
#
loop_
_entity.id
_entity.type
_entity.pdbx_description
1 polymer ?
#
loop_
_entity_poly.entity_id
_entity_poly.type
_entity_poly.pdbx_seq_one_letter_code
_entity_poly.pdbx_strand_id
1 'polypeptide(L)'
;MPSFVWDSAQNKLVPKEEYQTPDRGGAAVHGDIESFVSPIDGTVIDDRGKLRRHNAKHGVTDSRDYGKDYLDNAQKKREADMRGTTREAKRERVQLIDQTLRQFGR
;
A
#
# COMPACT_ATOMS: atom_id res chain seq x y z
N MET A 1 32.26 15.60 -35.35
CA MET A 1 30.99 14.92 -35.72
C MET A 1 29.92 15.39 -34.75
N PRO A 2 28.74 15.84 -35.22
CA PRO A 2 27.66 16.22 -34.32
C PRO A 2 27.16 15.00 -33.54
N SER A 3 27.01 15.15 -32.22
CA SER A 3 26.52 14.11 -31.31
C SER A 3 25.10 14.42 -30.85
N PHE A 4 24.20 13.44 -30.91
CA PHE A 4 22.78 13.57 -30.59
C PHE A 4 22.44 12.82 -29.30
N VAL A 5 21.44 13.33 -28.56
CA VAL A 5 20.90 12.70 -27.34
C VAL A 5 19.40 12.50 -27.54
N TRP A 6 18.88 11.36 -27.06
CA TRP A 6 17.44 11.10 -27.05
C TRP A 6 16.78 11.88 -25.90
N ASP A 7 15.87 12.79 -26.22
CA ASP A 7 15.05 13.48 -25.22
C ASP A 7 13.72 12.75 -25.03
N SER A 8 13.51 12.20 -23.82
CA SER A 8 12.28 11.48 -23.45
C SER A 8 11.08 12.40 -23.26
N ALA A 9 11.28 13.70 -23.01
CA ALA A 9 10.18 14.64 -22.83
C ALA A 9 9.55 15.01 -24.19
N GLN A 10 10.38 15.18 -25.22
CA GLN A 10 9.96 15.56 -26.56
C GLN A 10 9.88 14.38 -27.55
N ASN A 11 10.28 13.17 -27.12
CA ASN A 11 10.34 11.94 -27.92
C ASN A 11 11.07 12.12 -29.27
N LYS A 12 12.20 12.84 -29.27
CA LYS A 12 13.00 13.07 -30.46
C LYS A 12 14.50 13.10 -30.14
N LEU A 13 15.32 12.87 -31.17
CA LEU A 13 16.76 13.10 -31.11
C LEU A 13 17.05 14.59 -31.21
N VAL A 14 17.67 15.14 -30.17
CA VAL A 14 18.04 16.56 -30.08
C VAL A 14 19.56 16.67 -30.13
N PRO A 15 20.14 17.66 -30.85
CA PRO A 15 21.57 17.96 -30.75
C PRO A 15 21.98 18.20 -29.30
N LYS A 16 23.14 17.69 -28.89
CA LYS A 16 23.61 17.80 -27.50
C LYS A 16 23.68 19.23 -26.96
N GLU A 17 23.87 20.21 -27.85
CA GLU A 17 23.91 21.65 -27.55
C GLU A 17 22.55 22.22 -27.13
N GLU A 18 21.46 21.65 -27.63
CA GLU A 18 20.07 22.07 -27.34
C GLU A 18 19.44 21.23 -26.21
N TYR A 19 20.10 20.15 -25.80
CA TYR A 19 19.59 19.25 -24.76
C TYR A 19 19.70 19.91 -23.38
N GLN A 20 18.55 20.32 -22.82
CA GLN A 20 18.44 20.69 -21.42
C GLN A 20 18.21 19.43 -20.59
N THR A 21 19.07 19.19 -19.60
CA THR A 21 18.86 18.10 -18.67
C THR A 21 17.60 18.40 -17.88
N PRO A 22 16.57 17.52 -17.88
CA PRO A 22 15.36 17.77 -17.12
C PRO A 22 15.75 17.95 -15.65
N ASP A 23 15.16 18.94 -14.99
CA ASP A 23 15.39 19.18 -13.56
C ASP A 23 14.95 17.93 -12.79
N ARG A 24 15.92 17.13 -12.34
CA ARG A 24 15.65 15.84 -11.67
C ARG A 24 15.21 16.04 -10.21
N GLY A 25 14.92 17.28 -9.82
CA GLY A 25 14.72 17.66 -8.43
C GLY A 25 16.07 17.73 -7.73
N GLY A 26 16.36 18.87 -7.12
CA GLY A 26 17.53 19.03 -6.26
C GLY A 26 17.50 18.04 -5.08
N ALA A 27 18.64 17.86 -4.43
CA ALA A 27 18.71 17.08 -3.20
C ALA A 27 17.76 17.67 -2.14
N ALA A 28 16.74 16.93 -1.76
CA ALA A 28 15.83 17.32 -0.69
C ALA A 28 16.42 16.91 0.65
N VAL A 29 16.78 17.89 1.48
CA VAL A 29 17.14 17.65 2.89
C VAL A 29 15.85 17.63 3.68
N HIS A 30 15.40 16.44 4.06
CA HIS A 30 14.27 16.29 4.96
C HIS A 30 14.76 16.37 6.40
N GLY A 31 14.13 17.22 7.21
CA GLY A 31 14.38 17.25 8.65
C GLY A 31 14.10 15.91 9.33
N ASP A 32 14.59 15.79 10.57
CA ASP A 32 14.29 14.65 11.42
C ASP A 32 12.79 14.55 11.69
N ILE A 33 12.34 13.34 11.97
CA ILE A 33 10.94 13.08 12.28
C ILE A 33 10.67 13.47 13.74
N GLU A 34 9.47 13.96 14.01
CA GLU A 34 9.02 14.11 15.40
C GLU A 34 8.93 12.72 16.04
N SER A 35 9.39 12.61 17.28
CA SER A 35 9.37 11.35 18.00
C SER A 35 7.94 10.96 18.38
N PHE A 36 7.55 9.72 18.12
CA PHE A 36 6.22 9.20 18.46
C PHE A 36 6.28 7.75 18.94
N VAL A 37 5.20 7.29 19.57
CA VAL A 37 5.04 5.91 20.03
C VAL A 37 4.22 5.13 19.01
N SER A 38 4.72 3.97 18.55
CA SER A 38 3.98 3.11 17.64
C SER A 38 2.73 2.52 18.32
N PRO A 39 1.54 2.61 17.68
CA PRO A 39 0.33 1.98 18.20
C PRO A 39 0.32 0.45 18.05
N ILE A 40 1.25 -0.13 17.28
CA ILE A 40 1.30 -1.56 17.01
C ILE A 40 2.01 -2.30 18.16
N ASP A 41 3.18 -1.81 18.57
CA ASP A 41 4.04 -2.49 19.53
C ASP A 41 4.55 -1.59 20.68
N GLY A 42 4.13 -0.33 20.74
CA GLY A 42 4.53 0.60 21.80
C GLY A 42 5.97 1.10 21.69
N THR A 43 6.68 0.81 20.60
CA THR A 43 8.07 1.27 20.42
C THR A 43 8.15 2.77 20.17
N VAL A 44 9.15 3.43 20.75
CA VAL A 44 9.43 4.85 20.48
C VAL A 44 10.23 4.96 19.19
N ILE A 45 9.66 5.67 18.22
CA ILE A 45 10.25 5.97 16.91
C ILE A 45 10.67 7.43 16.93
N ASP A 46 11.98 7.67 17.03
CA ASP A 46 12.61 8.99 17.06
C ASP A 46 13.46 9.28 15.81
N ASP A 47 13.76 8.25 15.00
CA ASP A 47 14.56 8.37 13.79
C ASP A 47 13.96 7.58 12.61
N ARG A 48 14.30 8.01 11.38
CA ARG A 48 13.80 7.38 10.13
C ARG A 48 14.29 5.94 9.96
N GLY A 49 15.42 5.57 10.56
CA GLY A 49 15.94 4.20 10.54
C GLY A 49 15.11 3.25 11.40
N LYS A 50 14.68 3.67 12.58
CA LYS A 50 13.73 2.96 13.46
C LYS A 50 12.39 2.84 12.76
N LEU A 51 11.90 3.91 12.14
CA LEU A 51 10.67 3.84 11.34
C LEU A 51 10.78 2.78 10.23
N ARG A 52 11.89 2.74 9.50
CA ARG A 52 12.10 1.76 8.42
C ARG A 52 12.13 0.32 8.95
N ARG A 53 12.84 0.08 10.05
CA ARG A 53 12.90 -1.25 10.70
C ARG A 53 11.54 -1.67 11.24
N HIS A 54 10.82 -0.74 11.87
CA HIS A 54 9.47 -0.95 12.36
C HIS A 54 8.52 -1.34 11.22
N ASN A 55 8.54 -0.58 10.12
CA ASN A 55 7.70 -0.85 8.96
C ASN A 55 8.01 -2.21 8.32
N ALA A 56 9.30 -2.56 8.18
CA ALA A 56 9.70 -3.87 7.67
C ALA A 56 9.26 -5.03 8.58
N LYS A 57 9.35 -4.86 9.91
CA LYS A 57 8.94 -5.88 10.88
C LYS A 57 7.42 -6.13 10.87
N HIS A 58 6.63 -5.07 10.73
CA HIS A 58 5.16 -5.13 10.83
C HIS A 58 4.45 -5.14 9.47
N GLY A 59 5.20 -5.20 8.36
CA GLY A 59 4.63 -5.21 7.02
C GLY A 59 3.90 -3.92 6.63
N VAL A 60 4.31 -2.78 7.19
CA VAL A 60 3.74 -1.47 6.85
C VAL A 60 4.33 -0.98 5.53
N THR A 61 3.48 -0.78 4.53
CA THR A 61 3.82 -0.37 3.17
C THR A 61 3.23 1.00 2.83
N ASP A 62 3.76 1.67 1.80
CA ASP A 62 3.21 2.95 1.34
C ASP A 62 1.89 2.69 0.60
N SER A 63 0.88 3.54 0.84
CA SER A 63 -0.40 3.43 0.14
C SER A 63 -0.26 3.64 -1.37
N ARG A 64 0.78 4.36 -1.81
CA ARG A 64 1.11 4.59 -3.22
C ARG A 64 1.56 3.33 -3.97
N ASP A 65 2.00 2.29 -3.26
CA ASP A 65 2.37 1.00 -3.86
C ASP A 65 1.13 0.24 -4.36
N TYR A 66 -0.07 0.67 -3.96
CA TYR A 66 -1.33 0.04 -4.33
C TYR A 66 -2.13 0.88 -5.32
N GLY A 67 -2.90 0.20 -6.18
CA GLY A 67 -3.82 0.87 -7.10
C GLY A 67 -4.92 1.65 -6.36
N LYS A 68 -5.51 2.64 -7.03
CA LYS A 68 -6.50 3.58 -6.48
C LYS A 68 -7.62 2.91 -5.67
N ASP A 69 -8.09 1.74 -6.11
CA ASP A 69 -9.24 1.07 -5.50
C ASP A 69 -8.85 0.03 -4.43
N TYR A 70 -7.55 -0.15 -4.13
CA TYR A 70 -7.09 -1.20 -3.23
C TYR A 70 -7.61 -1.02 -1.81
N LEU A 71 -7.51 0.21 -1.27
CA LEU A 71 -7.94 0.52 0.09
C LEU A 71 -9.46 0.36 0.25
N ASP A 72 -10.23 0.84 -0.73
CA ASP A 72 -11.69 0.71 -0.75
C ASP A 72 -12.12 -0.76 -0.78
N ASN A 73 -11.46 -1.57 -1.62
CA ASN A 73 -11.74 -3.00 -1.70
C ASN A 73 -11.33 -3.74 -0.41
N ALA A 74 -10.20 -3.37 0.19
CA ALA A 74 -9.76 -3.94 1.47
C ALA A 74 -10.70 -3.56 2.62
N GLN A 75 -11.26 -2.35 2.61
CA GLN A 75 -12.27 -1.93 3.59
C GLN A 75 -13.57 -2.74 3.43
N LYS A 76 -14.10 -2.86 2.20
CA LYS A 76 -15.31 -3.65 1.92
C LYS A 76 -15.17 -5.11 2.37
N LYS A 77 -13.99 -5.71 2.15
CA LYS A 77 -13.69 -7.07 2.63
C LYS A 77 -13.75 -7.15 4.16
N ARG A 78 -13.05 -6.26 4.87
CA ARG A 78 -13.06 -6.20 6.34
C ARG A 78 -14.47 -6.01 6.90
N GLU A 79 -15.28 -5.14 6.28
CA GLU A 79 -16.67 -4.95 6.68
C GLU A 79 -17.52 -6.20 6.45
N ALA A 80 -17.30 -6.92 5.34
CA ALA A 80 -18.00 -8.17 5.06
C ALA A 80 -17.61 -9.28 6.04
N ASP A 81 -16.33 -9.36 6.42
CA ASP A 81 -15.82 -10.28 7.42
C ASP A 81 -16.46 -10.00 8.79
N MET A 82 -16.44 -8.74 9.24
CA MET A 82 -17.04 -8.32 10.52
C MET A 82 -18.56 -8.54 10.58
N ARG A 83 -19.27 -8.33 9.47
CA ARG A 83 -20.72 -8.55 9.38
C ARG A 83 -21.10 -10.01 9.10
N GLY A 84 -20.12 -10.89 8.87
CA GLY A 84 -20.36 -12.28 8.49
C GLY A 84 -21.17 -12.42 7.19
N THR A 85 -21.01 -11.48 6.26
CA THR A 85 -21.65 -11.52 4.93
C THR A 85 -20.74 -12.14 3.86
N THR A 86 -19.59 -12.65 4.28
CA THR A 86 -18.69 -13.43 3.40
C THR A 86 -19.39 -14.66 2.87
N ARG A 87 -18.95 -15.14 1.70
CA ARG A 87 -19.48 -16.37 1.10
C ARG A 87 -19.28 -17.57 2.01
N GLU A 88 -18.17 -17.61 2.74
CA GLU A 88 -17.84 -18.66 3.70
C GLU A 88 -18.78 -18.64 4.90
N ALA A 89 -18.95 -17.48 5.56
CA ALA A 89 -19.88 -17.32 6.67
C ALA A 89 -21.33 -17.65 6.28
N LYS A 90 -21.74 -17.31 5.05
CA LYS A 90 -23.04 -17.70 4.51
C LYS A 90 -23.15 -19.23 4.35
N ARG A 91 -22.11 -19.88 3.84
CA ARG A 91 -22.09 -21.34 3.64
C ARG A 91 -22.15 -22.08 4.97
N GLU A 92 -21.34 -21.68 5.94
CA GLU A 92 -21.35 -22.24 7.30
C GLU A 92 -22.73 -22.09 7.95
N ARG A 93 -23.36 -20.91 7.82
CA ARG A 93 -24.71 -20.68 8.34
C ARG A 93 -25.74 -21.62 7.73
N VAL A 94 -25.71 -21.81 6.41
CA VAL A 94 -26.64 -22.74 5.72
C VAL A 94 -26.40 -24.18 6.18
N GLN A 95 -25.13 -24.60 6.29
CA GLN A 95 -24.79 -25.95 6.75
C GLN A 95 -25.25 -26.20 8.19
N LEU A 96 -25.06 -25.21 9.07
CA LEU A 96 -25.52 -25.28 10.46
C LEU A 96 -27.04 -25.45 10.52
N ILE A 97 -27.80 -24.67 9.74
CA ILE A 97 -29.27 -24.75 9.70
C ILE A 97 -29.73 -26.12 9.19
N ASP A 98 -29.10 -26.66 8.14
CA ASP A 98 -29.46 -27.98 7.61
C ASP A 98 -29.16 -29.10 8.64
N GLN A 99 -28.02 -29.02 9.33
CA GLN A 99 -27.68 -29.96 10.40
C GLN A 99 -28.66 -29.90 11.58
N THR A 100 -29.02 -28.69 12.03
CA THR A 100 -29.97 -28.54 13.14
C THR A 100 -31.37 -29.02 12.78
N LEU A 101 -31.84 -28.74 11.56
CA LEU A 101 -33.12 -29.26 11.06
C LEU A 101 -33.15 -30.79 11.01
N ARG A 102 -32.05 -31.44 10.60
CA ARG A 102 -31.95 -32.90 10.60
C ARG A 102 -31.92 -33.51 12.01
N GLN A 103 -31.31 -32.80 12.96
CA GLN A 103 -31.13 -33.28 14.33
C GLN A 103 -32.39 -33.10 15.20
N PHE A 104 -33.10 -31.99 15.03
CA PHE A 104 -34.23 -31.60 15.89
C PHE A 104 -35.59 -31.60 15.17
N GLY A 105 -35.63 -31.84 13.85
CA GLY A 105 -36.85 -31.94 13.06
C GLY A 105 -37.54 -33.31 13.08
N ARG A 106 -37.33 -34.11 14.13
CA ARG A 106 -38.09 -35.34 14.42
C ARG A 106 -38.98 -35.13 15.62
#